data_AF-A0A494ZVC2-F1
#
_entry.id   AF-A0A494ZVC2-F1
#
_cell.length_a   1.000
_cell.length_b   1.000
_cell.length_c   1.000
_cell.angle_alpha   90.00
_cell.angle_beta   90.00
_cell.angle_gamma   90.00
#
_symmetry.space_group_name_H-M   'P 1'
#
loop_
_entity.id
_entity.type
_entity.pdbx_description
1 polymer ?
#
loop_
_entity_poly.entity_id
_entity_poly.type
_entity_poly.pdbx_seq_one_letter_code
_entity_poly.pdbx_strand_id
1 'polypeptide(L)'
;MKGRTHLAIGVGIGVVASVNHSPEMLPIILGTSAVASLAPDLDANNLLNRRITESAKFIKESGMIIAMALITLSLMSFFLKIDFFPFLDDQQDNLLLFVWGAVILGLSLRSQETLKNILMSMIGLLLLYYAITNEISWLVMFSLYIGIVGWFAHRGMSHTIWALIYWWYMSQLLENNMEVEGLATVSTIAYLSHIIGDMLTKKGVKFLYPITNMIFRIPK
;
A
#
# COMPACT_ATOMS: atom_id res chain seq x y z
N MET A 1 -7.13 1.29 17.16
CA MET A 1 -6.24 2.18 17.94
C MET A 1 -5.61 3.19 17.00
N LYS A 2 -4.66 4.04 17.42
CA LYS A 2 -3.88 4.86 16.49
C LYS A 2 -2.74 4.02 15.92
N GLY A 3 -2.34 4.25 14.67
CA GLY A 3 -1.22 3.53 14.04
C GLY A 3 0.11 3.64 14.82
N ARG A 4 0.36 4.77 15.51
CA ARG A 4 1.55 4.92 16.37
C ARG A 4 1.57 3.96 17.54
N THR A 5 0.39 3.61 18.08
CA THR A 5 0.27 2.64 19.17
C THR A 5 0.55 1.23 18.67
N HIS A 6 0.01 0.87 17.50
CA HIS A 6 0.28 -0.41 16.85
C HIS A 6 1.78 -0.56 16.55
N LEU A 7 2.40 0.47 15.99
CA LEU A 7 3.85 0.51 15.77
C LEU A 7 4.65 0.33 17.06
N ALA A 8 4.27 1.03 18.14
CA ALA A 8 4.97 0.91 19.42
C ALA A 8 4.89 -0.51 20.00
N ILE A 9 3.72 -1.16 19.89
CA ILE A 9 3.53 -2.55 20.33
C ILE A 9 4.36 -3.49 19.44
N GLY A 10 4.29 -3.33 18.12
CA GLY A 10 5.06 -4.12 17.15
C GLY A 10 6.57 -4.05 17.38
N VAL A 11 7.11 -2.84 17.49
CA VAL A 11 8.52 -2.63 17.82
C VAL A 11 8.87 -3.23 19.18
N GLY A 12 7.98 -3.10 20.18
CA GLY A 12 8.17 -3.74 21.50
C GLY A 12 8.29 -5.26 21.41
N ILE A 13 7.44 -5.91 20.59
CA ILE A 13 7.53 -7.35 20.30
C ILE A 13 8.88 -7.68 19.66
N GLY A 14 9.31 -6.89 18.68
CA GLY A 14 10.62 -7.04 18.04
C GLY A 14 11.79 -6.92 19.02
N VAL A 15 11.78 -5.90 19.90
CA VAL A 15 12.82 -5.69 20.92
C VAL A 15 12.93 -6.90 21.86
N VAL A 16 11.79 -7.41 22.35
CA VAL A 16 11.77 -8.60 23.21
C VAL A 16 12.31 -9.82 22.48
N ALA A 17 11.93 -10.01 21.23
CA ALA A 17 12.43 -11.13 20.42
C ALA A 17 13.95 -11.04 20.18
N SER A 18 14.48 -9.84 19.96
CA SER A 18 15.90 -9.62 19.69
C SER A 18 16.84 -9.94 20.85
N VAL A 19 16.34 -10.12 22.09
CA VAL A 19 17.18 -10.44 23.27
C VAL A 19 17.99 -11.73 23.06
N ASN A 20 17.45 -12.68 22.29
CA ASN A 20 18.09 -13.97 22.01
C ASN A 20 18.84 -14.02 20.68
N HIS A 21 18.97 -12.90 19.97
CA HIS A 21 19.67 -12.82 18.69
C HIS A 21 20.93 -11.97 18.79
N SER A 22 21.84 -12.16 17.84
CA SER A 22 23.02 -11.33 17.73
C SER A 22 22.64 -9.88 17.35
N PRO A 23 23.42 -8.87 17.76
CA PRO A 23 23.08 -7.46 17.50
C PRO A 23 22.93 -7.13 16.01
N GLU A 24 23.56 -7.88 15.12
CA GLU A 24 23.47 -7.71 13.66
C GLU A 24 22.05 -7.98 13.13
N MET A 25 21.26 -8.80 13.82
CA MET A 25 19.91 -9.18 13.41
C MET A 25 18.84 -8.18 13.87
N LEU A 26 19.17 -7.28 14.80
CA LEU A 26 18.26 -6.26 15.34
C LEU A 26 17.52 -5.48 14.25
N PRO A 27 18.18 -4.92 13.20
CA PRO A 27 17.48 -4.14 12.20
C PRO A 27 16.43 -4.95 11.42
N ILE A 28 16.71 -6.23 11.15
CA ILE A 28 15.80 -7.13 10.41
C ILE A 28 14.58 -7.45 11.28
N ILE A 29 14.78 -7.80 12.55
CA ILE A 29 13.71 -8.17 13.49
C ILE A 29 12.83 -6.94 13.79
N LEU A 30 13.43 -5.79 14.10
CA LEU A 30 12.71 -4.55 14.39
C LEU A 30 11.99 -4.01 13.14
N GLY A 31 12.63 -4.06 11.98
CA GLY A 31 12.03 -3.65 10.71
C GLY A 31 10.82 -4.51 10.35
N THR A 32 10.97 -5.84 10.42
CA THR A 32 9.91 -6.80 10.11
C THR A 32 8.72 -6.65 11.06
N SER A 33 8.96 -6.59 12.37
CA SER A 33 7.89 -6.42 13.37
C SER A 33 7.18 -5.06 13.23
N ALA A 34 7.92 -3.98 12.96
CA ALA A 34 7.34 -2.67 12.71
C ALA A 34 6.43 -2.67 11.48
N VAL A 35 6.90 -3.23 10.35
CA VAL A 35 6.10 -3.34 9.12
C VAL A 35 4.87 -4.22 9.35
N ALA A 36 5.03 -5.40 9.96
CA ALA A 36 3.94 -6.33 10.21
C ALA A 36 2.85 -5.73 11.11
N SER A 37 3.24 -4.96 12.14
CA SER A 37 2.29 -4.27 13.03
C SER A 37 1.49 -3.15 12.38
N LEU A 38 1.88 -2.70 11.18
CA LEU A 38 1.21 -1.62 10.44
C LEU A 38 0.56 -2.11 9.14
N ALA A 39 0.97 -3.27 8.64
CA ALA A 39 0.51 -3.85 7.39
C ALA A 39 -1.01 -4.00 7.27
N PRO A 40 -1.77 -4.42 8.31
CA PRO A 40 -3.23 -4.56 8.20
C PRO A 40 -3.93 -3.26 7.76
N ASP A 41 -3.45 -2.11 8.24
CA ASP A 41 -4.06 -0.80 7.94
C ASP A 41 -3.62 -0.22 6.58
N LEU A 42 -2.86 -0.96 5.76
CA LEU A 42 -2.53 -0.53 4.40
C LEU A 42 -3.78 -0.42 3.49
N ASP A 43 -4.89 -1.01 3.92
CA ASP A 43 -6.24 -0.85 3.38
C ASP A 43 -6.81 0.58 3.54
N ALA A 44 -6.23 1.39 4.43
CA ALA A 44 -6.65 2.76 4.71
C ALA A 44 -5.45 3.71 4.68
N ASN A 45 -5.64 4.97 5.08
CA ASN A 45 -4.52 5.90 5.25
C ASN A 45 -3.83 5.64 6.59
N ASN A 46 -2.57 5.21 6.55
CA ASN A 46 -1.80 4.84 7.74
C ASN A 46 -0.37 5.43 7.71
N LEU A 47 0.47 5.01 8.65
CA LEU A 47 1.85 5.50 8.75
C LEU A 47 2.75 5.02 7.60
N LEU A 48 2.56 3.80 7.08
CA LEU A 48 3.37 3.21 6.02
C LEU A 48 3.09 3.86 4.65
N ASN A 49 1.82 4.09 4.31
CA ASN A 49 1.43 4.64 3.02
C ASN A 49 1.23 6.17 3.01
N ARG A 50 1.63 6.87 4.09
CA ARG A 50 1.48 8.32 4.19
C ARG A 50 2.12 9.06 3.01
N ARG A 51 3.38 8.72 2.67
CA ARG A 51 4.07 9.37 1.53
C ARG A 51 3.36 9.10 0.21
N ILE A 52 2.89 7.89 -0.01
CA ILE A 52 2.12 7.53 -1.22
C ILE A 52 0.81 8.32 -1.27
N THR A 53 0.16 8.51 -0.12
CA THR A 53 -1.07 9.30 0.01
C THR A 53 -0.84 10.79 -0.27
N GLU A 54 0.31 11.33 0.15
CA GLU A 54 0.76 12.69 -0.16
C GLU A 54 1.09 12.84 -1.65
N SER A 55 1.79 11.87 -2.24
CA SER A 55 2.06 11.82 -3.69
C SER A 55 0.76 11.73 -4.50
N ALA A 56 -0.20 10.92 -4.07
CA ALA A 56 -1.52 10.82 -4.71
C ALA A 56 -2.26 12.17 -4.69
N LYS A 57 -2.18 12.90 -3.58
CA LYS A 57 -2.73 14.26 -3.47
C LYS A 57 -2.04 15.23 -4.43
N PHE A 58 -0.70 15.20 -4.46
CA PHE A 58 0.07 16.06 -5.36
C PHE A 58 -0.22 15.76 -6.83
N ILE A 59 -0.26 14.49 -7.24
CA ILE A 59 -0.60 14.06 -8.60
C ILE A 59 -2.01 14.52 -8.97
N LYS A 60 -2.95 14.43 -8.03
CA LYS A 60 -4.31 14.90 -8.23
C LYS A 60 -4.36 16.41 -8.52
N GLU A 61 -3.75 17.21 -7.66
CA GLU A 61 -3.80 18.68 -7.72
C GLU A 61 -3.03 19.21 -8.94
N SER A 62 -1.80 18.73 -9.16
CA SER A 62 -0.98 19.12 -10.31
C SER A 62 -1.54 18.58 -11.63
N GLY A 63 -2.05 17.35 -11.64
CA GLY A 63 -2.63 16.71 -12.81
C GLY A 63 -3.87 17.45 -13.32
N MET A 64 -4.71 17.99 -12.43
CA MET A 64 -5.82 18.86 -12.84
C MET A 64 -5.34 20.08 -13.62
N ILE A 65 -4.31 20.77 -13.12
CA ILE A 65 -3.78 21.98 -13.76
C ILE A 65 -3.15 21.64 -15.11
N ILE A 66 -2.30 20.60 -15.13
CA ILE A 66 -1.62 20.14 -16.35
C ILE A 66 -2.64 19.70 -17.40
N ALA A 67 -3.65 18.92 -17.01
CA ALA A 67 -4.69 18.47 -17.92
C ALA A 67 -5.48 19.61 -18.53
N MET A 68 -5.90 20.59 -17.71
CA MET A 68 -6.61 21.77 -18.20
C MET A 68 -5.76 22.60 -19.16
N ALA A 69 -4.47 22.75 -18.88
CA ALA A 69 -3.54 23.42 -19.78
C ALA A 69 -3.39 22.67 -21.11
N LEU A 70 -3.19 21.35 -21.08
CA LEU A 70 -3.06 20.53 -22.30
C LEU A 70 -4.31 20.57 -23.17
N ILE A 71 -5.50 20.43 -22.56
CA ILE A 71 -6.77 20.51 -23.28
C ILE A 71 -6.97 21.90 -23.86
N THR A 72 -6.70 22.96 -23.09
CA THR A 72 -6.88 24.35 -23.56
C THR A 72 -5.94 24.67 -24.71
N LEU A 73 -4.65 24.31 -24.59
CA LEU A 73 -3.65 24.54 -25.64
C LEU A 73 -4.01 23.76 -26.91
N SER A 74 -4.46 22.50 -26.78
CA SER A 74 -4.90 21.69 -27.93
C SER A 74 -6.13 22.28 -28.63
N LEU A 75 -7.11 22.80 -27.87
CA LEU A 75 -8.27 23.47 -28.46
C LEU A 75 -7.88 24.80 -29.13
N MET A 76 -7.00 25.58 -28.51
CA MET A 76 -6.51 26.84 -29.08
C MET A 76 -5.72 26.60 -30.37
N SER A 77 -4.83 25.60 -30.42
CA SER A 77 -4.10 25.26 -31.64
C SER A 77 -5.07 24.82 -32.75
N PHE A 78 -6.07 24.00 -32.42
CA PHE A 78 -7.08 23.54 -33.38
C PHE A 78 -7.92 24.69 -33.98
N PHE A 79 -8.44 25.59 -33.14
CA PHE A 79 -9.34 26.66 -33.61
C PHE A 79 -8.60 27.85 -34.22
N LEU A 80 -7.46 28.24 -33.65
CA LEU A 80 -6.71 29.43 -34.09
C LEU A 80 -5.65 29.11 -35.14
N LYS A 81 -5.40 27.83 -35.43
CA LYS A 81 -4.33 27.35 -36.32
C LYS A 81 -2.96 27.93 -35.92
N ILE A 82 -2.72 28.00 -34.62
CA ILE A 82 -1.45 28.47 -34.03
C ILE A 82 -0.65 27.25 -33.60
N ASP A 83 0.58 27.15 -34.10
CA ASP A 83 1.53 26.09 -33.74
C ASP A 83 2.28 26.48 -32.46
N PHE A 84 1.68 26.16 -31.30
CA PHE A 84 2.33 26.36 -29.99
C PHE A 84 3.56 25.48 -29.79
N PHE A 85 3.66 24.36 -30.51
CA PHE A 85 4.77 23.42 -30.45
C PHE A 85 5.32 23.19 -31.86
N PRO A 86 6.18 24.08 -32.39
CA PRO A 86 6.69 24.00 -33.77
C PRO A 86 7.54 22.75 -34.08
N PHE A 87 7.85 21.96 -33.05
CA PHE A 87 8.60 20.70 -33.12
C PHE A 87 7.70 19.46 -33.18
N LEU A 88 6.38 19.63 -33.01
CA LEU A 88 5.37 18.59 -33.16
C LEU A 88 4.70 18.84 -34.51
N ASP A 89 4.96 17.97 -35.48
CA ASP A 89 4.42 18.08 -36.83
C ASP A 89 3.02 17.45 -36.86
N ASP A 90 2.12 17.99 -37.68
CA ASP A 90 0.78 17.45 -37.96
C ASP A 90 -0.38 17.64 -36.94
N GLN A 91 -1.62 17.60 -37.47
CA GLN A 91 -2.88 17.61 -36.69
C GLN A 91 -3.00 16.43 -35.72
N GLN A 92 -2.25 15.34 -35.96
CA GLN A 92 -2.25 14.14 -35.14
C GLN A 92 -1.66 14.40 -33.74
N ASP A 93 -0.68 15.31 -33.64
CA ASP A 93 -0.04 15.64 -32.37
C ASP A 93 -0.93 16.52 -31.47
N ASN A 94 -1.76 17.38 -32.06
CA ASN A 94 -2.77 18.15 -31.32
C ASN A 94 -3.84 17.24 -30.70
N LEU A 95 -4.26 16.19 -31.42
CA LEU A 95 -5.18 15.19 -30.89
C LEU A 95 -4.54 14.40 -29.75
N LEU A 96 -3.26 14.03 -29.87
CA LEU A 96 -2.52 13.35 -28.80
C LEU A 96 -2.44 14.21 -27.53
N LEU A 97 -2.18 15.51 -27.64
CA LEU A 97 -2.20 16.43 -26.50
C LEU A 97 -3.56 16.49 -25.82
N PHE A 98 -4.65 16.52 -26.60
CA PHE A 98 -6.00 16.46 -26.06
C PHE A 98 -6.27 15.14 -25.32
N VAL A 99 -5.90 14.01 -25.94
CA VAL A 99 -6.08 12.67 -25.37
C VAL A 99 -5.31 12.53 -24.06
N TRP A 100 -4.04 12.94 -24.01
CA TRP A 100 -3.26 12.92 -22.78
C TRP A 100 -3.84 13.84 -21.71
N GLY A 101 -4.28 15.05 -22.09
CA GLY A 101 -4.99 15.95 -21.20
C GLY A 101 -6.25 15.33 -20.62
N ALA A 102 -7.08 14.68 -21.44
CA ALA A 102 -8.30 14.01 -21.02
C ALA A 102 -8.03 12.80 -20.10
N VAL A 103 -7.01 12.00 -20.40
CA VAL A 103 -6.59 10.87 -19.55
C VAL A 103 -6.11 11.37 -18.18
N ILE A 104 -5.23 12.38 -18.15
CA ILE A 104 -4.71 12.97 -16.91
C ILE A 104 -5.86 13.60 -16.11
N LEU A 105 -6.80 14.28 -16.78
CA LEU A 105 -7.99 14.84 -16.13
C LEU A 105 -8.82 13.73 -15.49
N GLY A 106 -9.09 12.65 -16.23
CA GLY A 106 -9.85 11.50 -15.75
C GLY A 106 -9.23 10.84 -14.52
N LEU A 107 -7.91 10.71 -14.49
CA LEU A 107 -7.18 10.23 -13.31
C LEU A 107 -7.26 11.24 -12.15
N SER A 108 -7.06 12.52 -12.41
CA SER A 108 -7.05 13.58 -11.40
C SER A 108 -8.42 13.85 -10.78
N LEU A 109 -9.51 13.51 -11.48
CA LEU A 109 -10.86 13.59 -10.93
C LEU A 109 -11.18 12.45 -9.94
N ARG A 110 -10.36 11.39 -9.89
CA ARG A 110 -10.57 10.29 -8.93
C ARG A 110 -10.36 10.75 -7.49
N SER A 111 -10.88 9.95 -6.55
CA SER A 111 -10.65 10.19 -5.13
C SER A 111 -9.16 10.04 -4.81
N GLN A 112 -8.70 10.76 -3.78
CA GLN A 112 -7.31 10.63 -3.32
C GLN A 112 -6.99 9.18 -2.91
N GLU A 113 -7.95 8.50 -2.31
CA GLU A 113 -7.82 7.10 -1.90
C GLU A 113 -7.68 6.16 -3.11
N THR A 114 -8.48 6.36 -4.16
CA THR A 114 -8.33 5.60 -5.42
C THR A 114 -6.96 5.82 -6.05
N LEU A 115 -6.48 7.07 -6.10
CA LEU A 115 -5.14 7.35 -6.63
C LEU A 115 -4.04 6.71 -5.78
N LYS A 116 -4.13 6.79 -4.45
CA LYS A 116 -3.21 6.09 -3.53
C LYS A 116 -3.21 4.58 -3.81
N ASN A 117 -4.38 3.97 -3.96
CA ASN A 117 -4.50 2.53 -4.23
C ASN A 117 -3.88 2.15 -5.59
N ILE A 118 -4.09 2.96 -6.63
CA ILE A 118 -3.44 2.75 -7.94
C ILE A 118 -1.92 2.80 -7.79
N LEU A 119 -1.37 3.80 -7.08
CA LEU A 119 0.07 3.90 -6.86
C LEU A 119 0.61 2.71 -6.07
N MET A 120 -0.11 2.24 -5.05
CA MET A 120 0.26 1.03 -4.31
C MET A 120 0.22 -0.21 -5.21
N SER A 121 -0.77 -0.35 -6.08
CA SER A 121 -0.83 -1.42 -7.09
C SER A 121 0.34 -1.35 -8.06
N MET A 122 0.73 -0.16 -8.53
CA MET A 122 1.91 0.01 -9.39
C MET A 122 3.20 -0.40 -8.67
N ILE A 123 3.39 0.01 -7.41
CA ILE A 123 4.53 -0.42 -6.58
C ILE A 123 4.51 -1.95 -6.41
N GLY A 124 3.34 -2.52 -6.12
CA GLY A 124 3.14 -3.97 -6.03
C GLY A 124 3.56 -4.68 -7.32
N LEU A 125 3.16 -4.18 -8.49
CA LEU A 125 3.54 -4.77 -9.79
C LEU A 125 5.04 -4.67 -10.07
N LEU A 126 5.67 -3.53 -9.77
CA LEU A 126 7.12 -3.36 -9.94
C LEU A 126 7.90 -4.30 -9.00
N LEU A 127 7.47 -4.43 -7.75
CA LEU A 127 8.06 -5.37 -6.80
C LEU A 127 7.81 -6.82 -7.21
N LEU A 128 6.64 -7.13 -7.76
CA LEU A 128 6.30 -8.47 -8.23
C LEU A 128 7.18 -8.87 -9.41
N TYR A 129 7.38 -7.97 -10.38
CA TYR A 129 8.30 -8.19 -11.48
C TYR A 129 9.71 -8.47 -10.96
N TYR A 130 10.23 -7.61 -10.08
CA TYR A 130 11.54 -7.80 -9.46
C TYR A 130 11.65 -9.14 -8.70
N ALA A 131 10.63 -9.49 -7.91
CA ALA A 131 10.60 -10.71 -7.12
C ALA A 131 10.60 -11.97 -7.98
N ILE A 132 9.83 -11.98 -9.07
CA ILE A 132 9.77 -13.11 -10.01
C ILE A 132 11.12 -13.26 -10.73
N THR A 133 11.68 -12.17 -11.25
CA THR A 133 12.96 -12.22 -11.98
C THR A 133 14.14 -12.66 -11.11
N ASN A 134 14.07 -12.43 -9.80
CA ASN A 134 15.13 -12.82 -8.85
C ASN A 134 14.73 -14.04 -7.98
N GLU A 135 13.63 -14.72 -8.30
CA GLU A 135 13.17 -15.92 -7.59
C GLU A 135 12.95 -15.74 -6.07
N ILE A 136 12.58 -14.53 -5.63
CA ILE A 136 12.41 -14.18 -4.21
C ILE A 136 10.95 -14.43 -3.76
N SER A 137 10.65 -15.65 -3.31
CA SER A 137 9.26 -16.09 -3.07
C SER A 137 8.50 -15.28 -2.00
N TRP A 138 9.14 -14.88 -0.90
CA TRP A 138 8.46 -14.07 0.12
C TRP A 138 8.06 -12.69 -0.43
N LEU A 139 8.90 -12.13 -1.30
CA LEU A 139 8.66 -10.83 -1.93
C LEU A 139 7.55 -10.92 -2.99
N VAL A 140 7.40 -12.07 -3.67
CA VAL A 140 6.22 -12.35 -4.52
C VAL A 140 4.94 -12.24 -3.70
N MET A 141 4.87 -12.86 -2.53
CA MET A 141 3.69 -12.73 -1.66
C MET A 141 3.51 -11.30 -1.14
N PHE A 142 4.57 -10.68 -0.64
CA PHE A 142 4.49 -9.32 -0.11
C PHE A 142 4.06 -8.29 -1.17
N SER A 143 4.53 -8.44 -2.40
CA SER A 143 4.16 -7.57 -3.53
C SER A 143 2.69 -7.75 -3.95
N LEU A 144 2.18 -8.98 -3.97
CA LEU A 144 0.74 -9.25 -4.17
C LEU A 144 -0.10 -8.62 -3.05
N TYR A 145 0.35 -8.74 -1.80
CA TYR A 145 -0.32 -8.10 -0.66
C TYR A 145 -0.41 -6.58 -0.83
N ILE A 146 0.73 -5.90 -1.05
CA ILE A 146 0.76 -4.44 -1.27
C ILE A 146 -0.11 -4.04 -2.45
N GLY A 147 -0.06 -4.81 -3.54
CA GLY A 147 -0.75 -4.48 -4.77
C GLY A 147 -2.26 -4.53 -4.66
N ILE A 148 -2.80 -5.33 -3.73
CA ILE A 148 -4.24 -5.60 -3.61
C ILE A 148 -4.84 -4.98 -2.34
N VAL A 149 -4.10 -4.90 -1.22
CA VAL A 149 -4.66 -4.57 0.10
C VAL A 149 -5.38 -3.22 0.15
N GLY A 150 -4.91 -2.22 -0.60
CA GLY A 150 -5.53 -0.89 -0.65
C GLY A 150 -6.98 -0.91 -1.15
N TRP A 151 -7.35 -1.94 -1.92
CA TRP A 151 -8.70 -2.10 -2.48
C TRP A 151 -9.70 -2.76 -1.53
N PHE A 152 -9.23 -3.26 -0.38
CA PHE A 152 -10.12 -3.80 0.64
C PHE A 152 -10.75 -2.70 1.47
N ALA A 153 -11.98 -2.94 1.94
CA ALA A 153 -12.60 -2.05 2.91
C ALA A 153 -11.80 -2.07 4.21
N HIS A 154 -11.61 -0.90 4.82
CA HIS A 154 -10.88 -0.78 6.08
C HIS A 154 -11.48 -1.68 7.18
N ARG A 155 -10.63 -2.47 7.86
CA ARG A 155 -11.04 -3.50 8.86
C ARG A 155 -11.87 -4.64 8.28
N GLY A 156 -11.76 -4.83 6.96
CA GLY A 156 -12.31 -5.94 6.21
C GLY A 156 -11.29 -7.07 6.13
N MET A 157 -10.88 -7.41 4.90
CA MET A 157 -10.15 -8.63 4.61
C MET A 157 -8.75 -8.70 5.25
N SER A 158 -8.05 -7.57 5.35
CA SER A 158 -6.76 -7.37 6.04
C SER A 158 -6.78 -7.64 7.54
N HIS A 159 -7.95 -7.59 8.20
CA HIS A 159 -8.06 -7.80 9.66
C HIS A 159 -8.73 -9.15 9.98
N THR A 160 -8.57 -10.13 9.10
CA THR A 160 -9.14 -11.47 9.23
C THR A 160 -8.08 -12.50 9.63
N ILE A 161 -8.54 -13.66 10.10
CA ILE A 161 -7.68 -14.83 10.30
C ILE A 161 -7.00 -15.28 9.01
N TRP A 162 -7.64 -15.09 7.84
CA TRP A 162 -7.09 -15.47 6.55
C TRP A 162 -5.92 -14.57 6.14
N ALA A 163 -6.03 -13.27 6.37
CA ALA A 163 -4.92 -12.35 6.17
C ALA A 163 -3.75 -12.67 7.13
N LEU A 164 -4.05 -13.07 8.36
CA LEU A 164 -3.02 -13.53 9.31
C LEU A 164 -2.32 -14.81 8.83
N ILE A 165 -3.06 -15.81 8.34
CA ILE A 165 -2.49 -17.06 7.78
C ILE A 165 -1.63 -16.75 6.55
N TYR A 166 -2.12 -15.88 5.66
CA TYR A 166 -1.36 -15.41 4.50
C TYR A 166 -0.05 -14.74 4.93
N TRP A 167 -0.12 -13.85 5.91
CA TRP A 167 1.03 -13.14 6.43
C TRP A 167 2.03 -14.07 7.13
N TRP A 168 1.54 -15.06 7.88
CA TRP A 168 2.37 -16.08 8.51
C TRP A 168 3.14 -16.89 7.47
N TYR A 169 2.48 -17.41 6.43
CA TYR A 169 3.15 -18.17 5.38
C TYR A 169 4.17 -17.32 4.61
N MET A 170 3.81 -16.07 4.26
CA MET A 170 4.77 -15.12 3.68
C MET A 170 5.98 -14.91 4.60
N SER A 171 5.75 -14.79 5.91
CA SER A 171 6.81 -14.57 6.88
C SER A 171 7.70 -15.82 7.09
N GLN A 172 7.18 -17.03 6.91
CA GLN A 172 7.98 -18.27 6.88
C GLN A 172 8.96 -18.27 5.69
N LEU A 173 8.49 -17.83 4.53
CA LEU A 173 9.37 -17.68 3.35
C LEU A 173 10.45 -16.60 3.59
N LEU A 174 10.11 -15.51 4.28
CA LEU A 174 11.05 -14.46 4.66
C LEU A 174 12.11 -14.97 5.65
N GLU A 175 11.68 -15.69 6.69
CA GLU A 175 12.57 -16.31 7.67
C GLU A 175 13.59 -17.23 7.00
N ASN A 176 13.15 -18.12 6.11
CA ASN A 176 14.04 -19.00 5.37
C ASN A 176 15.01 -18.25 4.46
N ASN A 177 14.58 -17.13 3.86
CA ASN A 177 15.41 -16.34 2.96
C ASN A 177 16.45 -15.47 3.70
N MET A 178 16.13 -15.01 4.91
CA MET A 178 16.99 -14.16 5.73
C MET A 178 17.81 -14.95 6.76
N GLU A 179 17.56 -16.26 6.91
CA GLU A 179 18.20 -17.16 7.85
C GLU A 179 18.11 -16.68 9.32
N VAL A 180 16.95 -16.10 9.68
CA VAL A 180 16.70 -15.54 11.03
C VAL A 180 15.65 -16.38 11.75
N GLU A 181 16.10 -17.34 12.56
CA GLU A 181 15.20 -18.22 13.31
C GLU A 181 14.15 -17.42 14.10
N GLY A 182 12.89 -17.82 14.00
CA GLY A 182 11.78 -17.21 14.71
C GLY A 182 11.25 -15.89 14.13
N LEU A 183 11.86 -15.34 13.08
CA LEU A 183 11.42 -14.10 12.43
C LEU A 183 9.96 -14.17 11.95
N ALA A 184 9.52 -15.32 11.45
CA ALA A 184 8.14 -15.53 11.03
C ALA A 184 7.17 -15.43 12.20
N THR A 185 7.55 -15.98 13.35
CA THR A 185 6.77 -15.91 14.59
C THR A 185 6.67 -14.47 15.07
N VAL A 186 7.78 -13.74 15.09
CA VAL A 186 7.82 -12.32 15.48
C VAL A 186 6.93 -11.48 14.57
N SER A 187 7.07 -11.64 13.25
CA SER A 187 6.25 -10.96 12.24
C SER A 187 4.76 -11.25 12.43
N THR A 188 4.40 -12.52 12.63
CA THR A 188 3.01 -12.96 12.79
C THR A 188 2.40 -12.43 14.08
N ILE A 189 3.13 -12.47 15.20
CA ILE A 189 2.67 -11.92 16.49
C ILE A 189 2.50 -10.40 16.38
N ALA A 190 3.41 -9.70 15.70
CA ALA A 190 3.26 -8.26 15.48
C ALA A 190 2.00 -7.93 14.65
N TYR A 191 1.74 -8.68 13.57
CA TYR A 191 0.50 -8.54 12.79
C TYR A 191 -0.76 -8.85 13.63
N LEU A 192 -0.73 -9.95 14.39
CA LEU A 192 -1.82 -10.35 15.26
C LEU A 192 -2.08 -9.30 16.36
N SER A 193 -1.03 -8.69 16.90
CA SER A 193 -1.15 -7.65 17.93
C SER A 193 -1.97 -6.45 17.45
N HIS A 194 -1.87 -6.11 16.16
CA HIS A 194 -2.68 -5.07 15.53
C HIS A 194 -4.16 -5.45 15.52
N ILE A 195 -4.47 -6.67 15.06
CA ILE A 195 -5.85 -7.20 15.01
C ILE A 195 -6.46 -7.22 16.41
N ILE A 196 -5.74 -7.78 17.39
CA ILE A 196 -6.17 -7.83 18.80
C ILE A 196 -6.36 -6.41 19.34
N GLY A 197 -5.43 -5.50 19.07
CA GLY A 197 -5.56 -4.10 19.46
C GLY A 197 -6.85 -3.47 18.92
N ASP A 198 -7.21 -3.75 17.66
CA ASP A 198 -8.46 -3.25 17.10
C ASP A 198 -9.71 -3.98 17.64
N MET A 199 -9.63 -5.25 18.05
CA MET A 199 -10.69 -5.94 18.79
C MET A 199 -10.97 -5.31 20.16
N LEU A 200 -9.98 -4.67 20.79
CA LEU A 200 -10.14 -3.92 22.06
C LEU A 200 -10.81 -2.54 21.87
N THR A 201 -11.15 -2.16 20.63
CA THR A 201 -11.85 -0.90 20.34
C THR A 201 -13.36 -1.10 20.17
N LYS A 202 -14.14 -0.02 20.37
CA LYS A 202 -15.62 -0.05 20.17
C LYS A 202 -16.03 -0.54 18.77
N LYS A 203 -15.20 -0.28 17.75
CA LYS A 203 -15.45 -0.67 16.36
C LYS A 203 -15.19 -2.16 16.09
N GLY A 204 -14.27 -2.80 16.81
CA GLY A 204 -13.87 -4.18 16.58
C GLY A 204 -13.29 -4.43 15.18
N VAL A 205 -13.26 -5.71 14.79
CA VAL A 205 -12.84 -6.22 13.47
C VAL A 205 -13.73 -7.38 13.01
N LYS A 206 -13.84 -7.62 11.70
CA LYS A 206 -14.59 -8.76 11.15
C LYS A 206 -13.68 -9.98 10.98
N PHE A 207 -13.20 -10.55 12.09
CA PHE A 207 -12.12 -11.55 12.09
C PHE A 207 -12.36 -12.79 11.20
N LEU A 208 -13.62 -13.23 11.06
CA LEU A 208 -14.00 -14.40 10.26
C LEU A 208 -14.62 -14.05 8.89
N TYR A 209 -14.52 -12.80 8.43
CA TYR A 209 -14.93 -12.42 7.08
C TYR A 209 -14.09 -13.18 6.04
N PRO A 210 -14.65 -13.66 4.90
CA PRO A 210 -16.02 -13.48 4.42
C PRO A 210 -17.03 -14.54 4.87
N ILE A 211 -16.64 -15.53 5.70
CA ILE A 211 -17.56 -16.58 6.17
C ILE A 211 -18.71 -15.95 6.98
N THR A 212 -18.38 -15.01 7.86
CA THR A 212 -19.38 -14.26 8.63
C THR A 212 -19.04 -12.77 8.67
N ASN A 213 -20.07 -11.95 8.83
CA ASN A 213 -19.92 -10.52 9.08
C ASN A 213 -19.90 -10.16 10.58
N MET A 214 -19.71 -11.16 11.46
CA MET A 214 -19.69 -10.94 12.90
C MET A 214 -18.51 -10.03 13.28
N ILE A 215 -18.79 -9.02 14.11
CA ILE A 215 -17.78 -8.10 14.62
C ILE A 215 -17.25 -8.65 15.94
N PHE A 216 -15.98 -9.01 15.95
CA PHE A 216 -15.25 -9.41 17.13
C PHE A 216 -14.77 -8.16 17.86
N ARG A 217 -15.24 -8.03 19.10
CA ARG A 217 -14.84 -6.95 20.02
C ARG A 217 -14.89 -7.48 21.45
N ILE A 218 -13.91 -7.12 22.25
CA ILE A 218 -13.90 -7.46 23.68
C ILE A 218 -14.66 -6.33 24.40
N PRO A 219 -15.77 -6.62 25.10
CA PRO A 219 -16.49 -5.62 25.86
C PRO A 219 -15.57 -5.04 26.95
N LYS A 220 -15.60 -3.72 27.07
CA LYS A 220 -15.02 -3.01 28.22
C LYS A 220 -16.02 -2.98 29.36
#